data_AF-A0A7X5TD96-F1
#
_entry.id   AF-A0A7X5TD96-F1
#
_cell.length_a   1.000
_cell.length_b   1.000
_cell.length_c   1.000
_cell.angle_alpha   90.00
_cell.angle_beta   90.00
_cell.angle_gamma   90.00
#
_symmetry.space_group_name_H-M   'P 1'
#
loop_
_entity.id
_entity.type
_entity.pdbx_description
1 polymer ?
#
loop_
_entity_poly.entity_id
_entity_poly.type
_entity_poly.pdbx_seq_one_letter_code
_entity_poly.pdbx_strand_id
1 'polypeptide(L)'
;MNGFILASLLFLQTPATQPAEQKEQKLRAQTQKKETEAIGEMMKMSRSVMIIDPKERANDYMKAFEMLRQEKSTSKVFFDLSDGSKISSVIDMKLMPGGSLVIFRYSTPHGIKYQVVEIEDILGIYHQ
;
A
#
# COMPACT_ATOMS: atom_id res chain seq x y z
N MET A 1 -85.52 30.69 -25.31
CA MET A 1 -85.05 31.19 -24.00
C MET A 1 -86.07 30.75 -22.97
N ASN A 2 -85.71 29.82 -22.07
CA ASN A 2 -86.31 29.65 -20.74
C ASN A 2 -85.65 28.49 -19.98
N GLY A 3 -84.83 28.88 -19.00
CA GLY A 3 -84.82 28.39 -17.61
C GLY A 3 -84.72 26.90 -17.32
N PHE A 4 -83.51 26.49 -16.90
CA PHE A 4 -83.09 25.19 -16.40
C PHE A 4 -83.68 24.79 -15.04
N ILE A 5 -83.69 23.47 -14.81
CA ILE A 5 -84.08 22.74 -13.59
C ILE A 5 -82.85 22.49 -12.67
N LEU A 6 -83.15 22.24 -11.39
CA LEU A 6 -82.61 21.18 -10.50
C LEU A 6 -81.51 21.52 -9.47
N ALA A 7 -81.71 20.84 -8.33
CA ALA A 7 -81.07 20.90 -7.03
C ALA A 7 -79.63 20.38 -6.99
N SER A 8 -78.87 20.78 -5.95
CA SER A 8 -77.73 20.07 -5.34
C SER A 8 -77.05 20.99 -4.33
N LEU A 9 -76.36 20.58 -3.29
CA LEU A 9 -76.24 19.38 -2.47
C LEU A 9 -75.23 19.84 -1.39
N LEU A 10 -75.40 19.46 -0.12
CA LEU A 10 -74.46 19.79 0.96
C LEU A 10 -73.01 19.46 0.59
N PHE A 11 -72.07 20.34 0.95
CA PHE A 11 -70.65 19.96 1.10
C PHE A 11 -70.13 20.47 2.44
N LEU A 12 -69.92 19.55 3.39
CA LEU A 12 -69.04 19.74 4.52
C LEU A 12 -67.59 19.64 4.03
N GLN A 13 -66.78 20.64 4.37
CA GLN A 13 -65.36 20.68 4.05
C GLN A 13 -64.57 20.34 5.33
N THR A 14 -64.01 19.15 5.41
CA THR A 14 -62.99 18.77 6.42
C THR A 14 -61.59 19.03 5.87
N PRO A 15 -60.68 19.69 6.61
CA PRO A 15 -59.30 19.86 6.17
C PRO A 15 -58.46 18.59 6.38
N ALA A 16 -57.52 18.45 5.47
CA ALA A 16 -56.63 17.33 5.20
C ALA A 16 -55.86 16.74 6.39
N THR A 17 -55.85 15.41 6.44
CA THR A 17 -54.83 14.58 7.06
C THR A 17 -53.60 14.54 6.15
N GLN A 18 -52.42 15.01 6.57
CA GLN A 18 -51.13 14.63 5.96
C GLN A 18 -49.91 15.05 6.81
N PRO A 19 -49.39 14.17 7.70
CA PRO A 19 -48.01 14.29 8.21
C PRO A 19 -47.13 13.04 8.00
N ALA A 20 -47.63 11.97 7.36
CA ALA A 20 -46.94 10.68 7.33
C ALA A 20 -45.91 10.52 6.19
N GLU A 21 -46.14 11.09 5.00
CA GLU A 21 -45.34 10.79 3.80
C GLU A 21 -43.95 11.46 3.78
N GLN A 22 -43.78 12.60 4.47
CA GLN A 22 -42.51 13.34 4.49
C GLN A 22 -41.43 12.72 5.38
N LYS A 23 -41.83 11.89 6.36
CA LYS A 23 -40.90 11.24 7.30
C LYS A 23 -40.18 10.04 6.66
N GLU A 24 -40.85 9.34 5.76
CA GLU A 24 -40.31 8.13 5.11
C GLU A 24 -39.30 8.46 4.00
N GLN A 25 -39.52 9.56 3.26
CA GLN A 25 -38.59 10.00 2.21
C GLN A 25 -37.24 10.49 2.76
N LYS A 26 -37.23 11.16 3.91
CA LYS A 26 -35.98 11.59 4.58
C LYS A 26 -35.17 10.41 5.11
N LEU A 27 -35.83 9.35 5.58
CA LEU A 27 -35.15 8.15 6.07
C LEU A 27 -34.46 7.41 4.92
N ARG A 28 -35.13 7.25 3.76
CA ARG A 28 -34.55 6.57 2.58
C ARG A 28 -33.35 7.32 2.00
N ALA A 29 -33.37 8.65 1.97
CA ALA A 29 -32.25 9.47 1.50
C ALA A 29 -31.04 9.44 2.45
N GLN A 30 -31.25 9.24 3.75
CA GLN A 30 -30.17 9.08 4.73
C GLN A 30 -29.53 7.69 4.68
N THR A 31 -30.30 6.63 4.39
CA THR A 31 -29.76 5.27 4.23
C THR A 31 -28.86 5.16 2.99
N GLN A 32 -29.28 5.74 1.87
CA GLN A 32 -28.51 5.70 0.60
C GLN A 32 -27.19 6.49 0.66
N LYS A 33 -27.13 7.57 1.46
CA LYS A 33 -25.89 8.36 1.65
C LYS A 33 -24.84 7.63 2.48
N LYS A 34 -25.27 6.86 3.51
CA LYS A 34 -24.35 6.07 4.35
C LYS A 34 -23.76 4.87 3.61
N GLU A 35 -24.52 4.25 2.72
CA GLU A 35 -24.04 3.11 1.93
C GLU A 35 -23.00 3.52 0.86
N THR A 36 -23.15 4.71 0.28
CA THR A 36 -22.20 5.23 -0.73
C THR A 36 -20.88 5.73 -0.12
N GLU A 37 -20.89 6.25 1.10
CA GLU A 37 -19.68 6.64 1.84
C GLU A 37 -18.87 5.41 2.30
N ALA A 38 -19.53 4.32 2.72
CA ALA A 38 -18.87 3.08 3.15
C ALA A 38 -18.13 2.36 1.99
N ILE A 39 -18.66 2.41 0.77
CA ILE A 39 -18.02 1.84 -0.42
C ILE A 39 -16.79 2.68 -0.83
N GLY A 40 -16.88 4.01 -0.70
CA GLY A 40 -15.76 4.93 -0.96
C GLY A 40 -14.59 4.77 0.01
N GLU A 41 -14.86 4.43 1.28
CA GLU A 41 -13.80 4.13 2.26
C GLU A 41 -13.17 2.75 2.04
N MET A 42 -13.95 1.71 1.67
CA MET A 42 -13.40 0.38 1.35
C MET A 42 -12.43 0.41 0.16
N MET A 43 -12.68 1.24 -0.87
CA MET A 43 -11.77 1.37 -2.01
C MET A 43 -10.47 2.12 -1.68
N LYS A 44 -10.41 2.86 -0.57
CA LYS A 44 -9.22 3.58 -0.12
C LYS A 44 -8.20 2.70 0.60
N MET A 45 -8.56 1.45 0.91
CA MET A 45 -7.77 0.53 1.75
C MET A 45 -7.19 -0.69 1.03
N SER A 46 -7.29 -0.78 -0.30
CA SER A 46 -6.56 -1.78 -1.07
C SER A 46 -5.07 -1.44 -1.10
N ARG A 47 -4.37 -1.82 -0.02
CA ARG A 47 -2.90 -1.82 -0.01
C ARG A 47 -2.43 -2.79 -1.09
N SER A 48 -1.96 -2.26 -2.20
CA SER A 48 -1.29 -3.04 -3.23
C SER A 48 0.03 -3.55 -2.67
N VAL A 49 0.12 -4.85 -2.41
CA VAL A 49 1.35 -5.50 -1.94
C VAL A 49 2.07 -6.08 -3.15
N MET A 50 3.29 -5.60 -3.40
CA MET A 50 4.19 -6.20 -4.38
C MET A 50 5.05 -7.24 -3.66
N ILE A 51 4.99 -8.49 -4.11
CA ILE A 51 5.85 -9.57 -3.61
C ILE A 51 6.93 -9.79 -4.65
N ILE A 52 8.19 -9.67 -4.24
CA ILE A 52 9.37 -9.92 -5.08
C ILE A 52 9.95 -11.27 -4.65
N ASP A 53 10.33 -12.12 -5.60
CA ASP A 53 11.01 -13.38 -5.27
C ASP A 53 12.35 -13.08 -4.60
N PRO A 54 12.67 -13.69 -3.45
CA PRO A 54 13.94 -13.44 -2.75
C PRO A 54 15.18 -13.67 -3.62
N LYS A 55 15.14 -14.64 -4.55
CA LYS A 55 16.25 -14.90 -5.49
C LYS A 55 16.44 -13.76 -6.47
N GLU A 56 15.35 -13.18 -6.98
CA GLU A 56 15.42 -12.04 -7.89
C GLU A 56 16.02 -10.84 -7.17
N ARG A 57 15.52 -10.53 -5.96
CA ARG A 57 16.06 -9.44 -5.15
C ARG A 57 17.54 -9.65 -4.81
N ALA A 58 17.95 -10.89 -4.53
CA ALA A 58 19.35 -11.20 -4.28
C ALA A 58 20.24 -10.97 -5.52
N ASN A 59 19.73 -11.32 -6.71
CA ASN A 59 20.43 -11.03 -7.97
C ASN A 59 20.53 -9.51 -8.23
N ASP A 60 19.51 -8.75 -7.85
CA ASP A 60 19.55 -7.29 -7.95
C ASP A 60 20.65 -6.69 -7.08
N TYR A 61 20.80 -7.17 -5.84
CA TYR A 61 21.93 -6.77 -4.99
C TYR A 61 23.29 -7.19 -5.57
N MET A 62 23.41 -8.39 -6.14
CA MET A 62 24.64 -8.84 -6.81
C MET A 62 25.04 -7.90 -7.95
N LYS A 63 24.09 -7.58 -8.82
CA LYS A 63 24.32 -6.65 -9.94
C LYS A 63 24.64 -5.25 -9.44
N ALA A 64 23.91 -4.74 -8.45
CA ALA A 64 24.17 -3.43 -7.86
C ALA A 64 25.58 -3.35 -7.26
N PHE A 65 26.01 -4.40 -6.55
CA PHE A 65 27.37 -4.50 -6.01
C PHE A 65 28.43 -4.46 -7.11
N GLU A 66 28.26 -5.27 -8.16
CA GLU A 66 29.18 -5.30 -9.30
C GLU A 66 29.27 -3.93 -9.99
N MET A 67 28.12 -3.28 -10.22
CA MET A 67 28.06 -1.95 -10.83
C MET A 67 28.76 -0.89 -9.97
N LEU A 68 28.46 -0.83 -8.67
CA LEU A 68 29.07 0.14 -7.77
C LEU A 68 30.59 -0.04 -7.67
N ARG A 69 31.06 -1.29 -7.67
CA ARG A 69 32.48 -1.61 -7.68
C ARG A 69 33.18 -1.19 -8.97
N GLN A 70 32.50 -1.29 -10.12
CA GLN A 70 33.05 -0.90 -11.42
C GLN A 70 33.07 0.62 -11.62
N GLU A 71 32.02 1.32 -11.17
CA GLU A 71 31.88 2.77 -11.35
C GLU A 71 32.98 3.56 -10.61
N LYS A 72 33.28 3.16 -9.37
CA LYS A 72 34.28 3.84 -8.53
C LYS A 72 35.15 2.81 -7.81
N SER A 73 36.14 2.28 -8.52
CA SER A 73 37.03 1.22 -8.02
C SER A 73 37.81 1.57 -6.74
N THR A 74 37.99 2.86 -6.44
CA THR A 74 38.63 3.35 -5.20
C THR A 74 37.65 3.58 -4.05
N SER A 75 36.35 3.68 -4.31
CA SER A 75 35.33 3.88 -3.29
C SER A 75 34.98 2.56 -2.60
N LYS A 76 34.67 2.62 -1.31
CA LYS A 76 34.28 1.44 -0.56
C LYS A 76 32.77 1.25 -0.71
N VAL A 77 32.35 0.01 -0.95
CA VAL A 77 30.93 -0.34 -0.94
C VAL A 77 30.51 -0.68 0.49
N PHE A 78 29.35 -0.17 0.87
CA PHE A 78 28.73 -0.34 2.18
C PHE A 78 27.36 -1.01 2.03
N PHE A 79 27.01 -1.83 3.02
CA PHE A 79 25.69 -2.43 3.16
C PHE A 79 25.14 -2.08 4.53
N ASP A 80 23.90 -1.59 4.57
CA ASP A 80 23.15 -1.36 5.79
C ASP A 80 22.25 -2.56 6.06
N LEU A 81 22.29 -3.08 7.29
CA LEU A 81 21.50 -4.23 7.72
C LEU A 81 20.32 -3.82 8.62
N SER A 82 19.32 -4.68 8.71
CA SER A 82 18.07 -4.50 9.47
C SER A 82 18.31 -4.29 10.96
N ASP A 83 19.38 -4.87 11.50
CA ASP A 83 19.83 -4.72 12.90
C ASP A 83 20.55 -3.39 13.18
N GLY A 84 20.71 -2.54 12.16
CA GLY A 84 21.43 -1.27 12.23
C GLY A 84 22.95 -1.39 12.10
N SER A 85 23.48 -2.62 11.97
CA SER A 85 24.89 -2.84 11.67
C SER A 85 25.21 -2.49 10.22
N LYS A 86 26.50 -2.26 9.95
CA LYS A 86 27.00 -1.92 8.62
C LYS A 86 28.16 -2.82 8.24
N ILE A 87 28.11 -3.38 7.04
CA ILE A 87 29.24 -4.08 6.45
C ILE A 87 29.95 -3.09 5.52
N SER A 88 31.22 -2.81 5.81
CA SER A 88 32.05 -1.88 5.04
C SER A 88 33.23 -2.59 4.40
N SER A 89 33.82 -1.97 3.37
CA SER A 89 35.00 -2.51 2.68
C SER A 89 34.77 -3.93 2.15
N VAL A 90 33.60 -4.16 1.54
CA VAL A 90 33.24 -5.45 0.93
C VAL A 90 34.15 -5.73 -0.26
N ILE A 91 34.86 -6.85 -0.19
CA ILE A 91 35.79 -7.32 -1.22
C ILE A 91 35.06 -8.17 -2.24
N ASP A 92 34.15 -9.03 -1.74
CA ASP A 92 33.44 -10.02 -2.52
C ASP A 92 32.08 -10.32 -1.89
N MET A 93 31.11 -10.67 -2.73
CA MET A 93 29.77 -11.08 -2.33
C MET A 93 29.40 -12.32 -3.11
N LYS A 94 28.92 -13.35 -2.40
CA LYS A 94 28.52 -14.61 -3.03
C LYS A 94 27.14 -15.04 -2.57
N LEU A 95 26.24 -15.22 -3.53
CA LEU A 95 24.93 -15.78 -3.29
C LEU A 95 25.01 -17.29 -3.01
N MET A 96 24.33 -17.76 -1.98
CA MET A 96 24.23 -19.18 -1.66
C MET A 96 23.17 -19.89 -2.51
N PRO A 97 23.29 -21.21 -2.72
CA PRO A 97 22.23 -22.02 -3.31
C PRO A 97 20.90 -21.78 -2.60
N GLY A 98 19.85 -21.46 -3.36
CA GLY A 98 18.54 -21.09 -2.82
C GLY A 98 18.27 -19.58 -2.82
N GLY A 99 19.31 -18.74 -2.86
CA GLY A 99 19.21 -17.29 -3.05
C GLY A 99 18.66 -16.48 -1.88
N SER A 100 18.46 -17.10 -0.71
CA SER A 100 18.00 -16.42 0.51
C SER A 100 19.14 -15.90 1.38
N LEU A 101 20.36 -16.42 1.20
CA LEU A 101 21.53 -16.08 1.99
C LEU A 101 22.66 -15.56 1.09
N VAL A 102 23.37 -14.55 1.57
CA VAL A 102 24.58 -14.02 0.96
C VAL A 102 25.76 -14.17 1.92
N ILE A 103 26.92 -14.52 1.37
CA ILE A 103 28.20 -14.47 2.07
C ILE A 103 28.93 -13.20 1.66
N PHE A 104 29.21 -12.34 2.63
CA PHE A 104 30.09 -11.20 2.46
C PHE A 104 31.51 -11.57 2.87
N ARG A 105 32.48 -11.24 2.01
CA ARG A 105 33.91 -11.21 2.36
C ARG A 105 34.34 -9.75 2.42
N TYR A 106 34.79 -9.28 3.58
CA TYR A 106 35.11 -7.87 3.77
C TYR A 106 36.38 -7.65 4.59
N SER A 107 37.01 -6.50 4.38
CA SER A 107 38.25 -6.12 5.05
C SER A 107 37.99 -5.38 6.36
N THR A 108 38.68 -5.78 7.41
CA THR A 108 38.68 -5.10 8.71
C THR A 108 40.12 -4.76 9.13
N PRO A 109 40.33 -3.86 10.11
CA PRO A 109 41.67 -3.60 10.66
C PRO A 109 42.37 -4.86 11.20
N HIS A 110 41.60 -5.91 11.52
CA HIS A 110 42.10 -7.19 12.03
C HIS A 110 42.22 -8.27 10.93
N GLY A 111 42.08 -7.90 9.65
CA GLY A 111 42.16 -8.82 8.51
C GLY A 111 40.81 -9.06 7.82
N ILE A 112 40.75 -10.09 7.00
CA ILE A 112 39.56 -10.44 6.20
C ILE A 112 38.58 -11.24 7.05
N LYS A 113 37.31 -10.82 7.05
CA LYS A 113 36.21 -11.53 7.71
C LYS A 113 35.18 -12.03 6.71
N TYR A 114 34.43 -13.04 7.15
CA TYR A 114 33.29 -13.59 6.44
C TYR A 114 32.04 -13.43 7.30
N GLN A 115 30.93 -13.05 6.69
CA GLN A 115 29.64 -12.96 7.37
C GLN A 115 28.54 -13.46 6.44
N VAL A 116 27.68 -14.31 6.98
CA VAL A 116 26.48 -14.79 6.30
C VAL A 116 25.32 -13.91 6.75
N VAL A 117 24.53 -13.43 5.79
CA VAL A 117 23.40 -12.53 6.04
C VAL A 117 22.21 -12.98 5.21
N GLU A 118 21.01 -12.86 5.76
CA GLU A 118 19.77 -13.07 5.02
C GLU A 118 19.51 -11.91 4.06
N ILE A 119 19.02 -12.19 2.86
CA ILE A 119 18.75 -11.12 1.88
C ILE A 119 17.68 -10.15 2.37
N GLU A 120 16.74 -10.62 3.19
CA GLU A 120 15.72 -9.78 3.83
C GLU A 120 16.30 -8.75 4.80
N ASP A 121 17.47 -9.04 5.39
CA ASP A 121 18.12 -8.14 6.35
C ASP A 121 18.89 -7.02 5.65
N ILE A 122 19.11 -7.09 4.34
CA ILE A 122 19.82 -6.04 3.61
C ILE A 122 18.83 -4.91 3.32
N LEU A 123 19.05 -3.74 3.93
CA LEU A 123 18.21 -2.56 3.70
C LEU A 123 18.67 -1.75 2.50
N GLY A 124 19.98 -1.73 2.21
CA GLY A 124 20.52 -0.92 1.14
C GLY A 124 22.00 -1.13 0.85
N ILE A 125 22.43 -0.66 -0.32
CA ILE A 125 23.79 -0.71 -0.84
C ILE A 125 24.18 0.65 -1.41
N TYR A 126 25.36 1.16 -1.05
CA TYR A 126 25.86 2.47 -1.51
C TYR A 126 27.39 2.53 -1.48
N HIS A 127 27.96 3.54 -2.15
CA HIS A 127 29.38 3.88 -2.02
C HIS A 127 29.57 5.13 -1.17
N GLN A 128 30.71 5.22 -0.48
CA GLN A 128 31.18 6.43 0.19
C GLN A 128 32.67 6.64 -0.08
#